data_AF-A0A9W6ZS91-F1
#
_entry.id   AF-A0A9W6ZS91-F1
#
_cell.length_a   1.000
_cell.length_b   1.000
_cell.length_c   1.000
_cell.angle_alpha   90.00
_cell.angle_beta   90.00
_cell.angle_gamma   90.00
#
_symmetry.space_group_name_H-M   'P 1'
#
loop_
_entity.id
_entity.type
_entity.pdbx_description
1 polymer ?
#
loop_
_entity_poly.entity_id
_entity_poly.type
_entity_poly.pdbx_seq_one_letter_code
_entity_poly.pdbx_strand_id
1 'polypeptide(L)'
;MVTLFSPSESLYDRYSAALAATEPLRSSLPTAALKNIPYLSRVFLTTDICSAKNCDRFPSISATCQNHVVKSSKIIRSLGLTVAQFNDVSRKIAKDDELKARIMEQAYLYRVSSKLSLDKVPLIEDPTSLKLLSLARKRRLQNFAHTLDEIEDLRDSQTTALKRSLNVRSLPNNLRVCDPNILPFLSPKIQQVCDAFPLLAEDIVRKYGLNSEEFNKMLEETRKNPVLRWRVNRYMKKIGQKGKRSNSSGGHQL
;
A
#
# COMPACT_ATOMS: atom_id res chain seq x y z
N MET A 1 -18.17 10.49 12.22
CA MET A 1 -17.82 9.83 13.49
C MET A 1 -18.76 10.40 14.55
N VAL A 2 -19.42 9.56 15.35
CA VAL A 2 -20.42 10.04 16.34
C VAL A 2 -19.67 10.71 17.50
N THR A 3 -20.09 11.91 17.89
CA THR A 3 -19.56 12.63 19.05
C THR A 3 -20.67 12.93 20.05
N LEU A 4 -20.38 12.72 21.33
CA LEU A 4 -21.23 13.10 22.47
C LEU A 4 -21.09 14.59 22.84
N PHE A 5 -20.22 15.33 22.13
CA PHE A 5 -19.93 16.73 22.40
C PHE A 5 -20.50 17.65 21.32
N SER A 6 -20.96 18.81 21.76
CA SER A 6 -21.39 19.88 20.86
C SER A 6 -20.18 20.49 20.12
N PRO A 7 -20.37 21.18 18.97
CA PRO A 7 -19.26 21.83 18.25
C PRO A 7 -18.48 22.84 19.12
N SER A 8 -19.15 23.50 20.07
CA SER A 8 -18.55 24.38 21.08
C SER A 8 -17.61 23.66 22.05
N GLU A 9 -17.80 22.35 22.24
CA GLU A 9 -17.03 21.49 23.14
C GLU A 9 -15.96 20.66 22.42
N SER A 10 -15.58 21.05 21.20
CA SER A 10 -14.61 20.32 20.35
C SER A 10 -13.26 20.01 21.01
N LEU A 11 -12.92 20.73 22.09
CA LEU A 11 -11.72 20.49 22.87
C LEU A 11 -11.82 19.22 23.72
N TYR A 12 -13.00 18.91 24.28
CA TYR A 12 -13.23 17.65 25.02
C TYR A 12 -13.29 16.46 24.07
N ASP A 13 -13.86 16.64 22.88
CA ASP A 13 -13.90 15.61 21.83
C ASP A 13 -12.48 15.19 21.39
N ARG A 14 -11.63 16.18 21.08
CA ARG A 14 -10.21 15.95 20.76
C ARG A 14 -9.45 15.32 21.93
N TYR A 15 -9.77 15.70 23.16
CA TYR A 15 -9.17 15.11 24.35
C TYR A 15 -9.56 13.63 24.52
N SER A 16 -10.84 13.30 24.32
CA SER A 16 -11.34 11.91 24.31
C SER A 16 -10.67 11.07 23.22
N ALA A 17 -10.47 11.64 22.03
CA ALA A 17 -9.75 10.96 20.95
C ALA A 17 -8.27 10.71 21.33
N ALA A 18 -7.62 11.68 21.96
CA ALA A 18 -6.25 11.56 22.43
C ALA A 18 -6.10 10.53 23.55
N LEU A 19 -7.05 10.45 24.49
CA LEU A 19 -7.11 9.40 25.49
C LEU A 19 -7.25 8.02 24.84
N ALA A 20 -8.19 7.84 23.91
CA ALA A 20 -8.41 6.58 23.22
C ALA A 20 -7.15 6.10 22.46
N ALA A 21 -6.42 7.02 21.82
CA ALA A 21 -5.23 6.71 21.05
C ALA A 21 -3.97 6.44 21.90
N THR A 22 -3.87 7.04 23.09
CA THR A 22 -2.72 6.87 23.99
C THR A 22 -2.89 5.71 24.97
N GLU A 23 -4.12 5.27 25.24
CA GLU A 23 -4.41 4.17 26.17
C GLU A 23 -3.69 2.84 25.84
N PRO A 24 -3.56 2.40 24.57
CA PRO A 24 -2.79 1.20 24.23
C PRO A 24 -1.30 1.32 24.57
N LEU A 25 -0.73 2.52 24.44
CA LEU A 25 0.66 2.79 24.83
C LEU A 25 0.81 2.71 26.35
N ARG A 26 -0.16 3.26 27.09
CA ARG A 26 -0.19 3.19 28.56
C ARG A 26 -0.36 1.75 29.05
N SER A 27 -1.23 0.96 28.43
CA SER A 27 -1.49 -0.43 28.85
C SER A 27 -0.33 -1.38 28.55
N SER A 28 0.44 -1.12 27.49
CA SER A 28 1.60 -1.94 27.11
C SER A 28 2.90 -1.54 27.81
N LEU A 29 2.93 -0.35 28.42
CA LEU A 29 4.10 0.20 29.12
C LEU A 29 4.62 -0.72 30.25
N PRO A 30 3.79 -1.27 31.15
CA PRO A 30 4.27 -2.21 32.17
C PRO A 30 4.99 -3.41 31.58
N THR A 31 4.39 -4.05 30.59
CA THR A 31 4.94 -5.24 29.95
C THR A 31 6.26 -4.93 29.23
N ALA A 32 6.33 -3.78 28.55
CA ALA A 32 7.53 -3.33 27.86
C ALA A 32 8.67 -3.01 28.84
N ALA A 33 8.37 -2.34 29.95
CA ALA A 33 9.36 -1.98 30.97
C ALA A 33 9.90 -3.21 31.70
N LEU A 34 9.04 -4.19 32.01
CA LEU A 34 9.43 -5.42 32.73
C LEU A 34 10.23 -6.40 31.86
N LYS A 35 10.16 -6.31 30.52
CA LYS A 35 10.81 -7.24 29.59
C LYS A 35 12.31 -7.38 29.82
N ASN A 36 12.96 -6.28 30.21
CA ASN A 36 14.42 -6.21 30.38
C ASN A 36 14.86 -6.29 31.86
N ILE A 37 13.93 -6.62 32.76
CA ILE A 37 14.21 -6.70 34.21
C ILE A 37 14.20 -8.17 34.64
N PRO A 38 15.25 -8.65 35.34
CA PRO A 38 15.30 -9.99 35.92
C PRO A 38 14.10 -10.24 36.83
N TYR A 39 13.55 -11.46 36.78
CA TYR A 39 12.33 -11.83 37.53
C TYR A 39 12.41 -11.48 39.03
N LEU A 40 13.54 -11.80 39.67
CA LEU A 40 13.77 -11.55 41.11
C LEU A 40 13.81 -10.06 41.46
N SER A 41 14.22 -9.20 40.53
CA SER A 41 14.29 -7.76 40.74
C SER A 41 12.92 -7.07 40.66
N ARG A 42 11.89 -7.77 40.12
CA ARG A 42 10.54 -7.22 39.95
C ARG A 42 9.77 -7.08 41.27
N VAL A 43 10.13 -7.86 42.28
CA VAL A 43 9.52 -7.82 43.63
C VAL A 43 9.74 -6.46 44.32
N PHE A 44 10.78 -5.74 43.92
CA PHE A 44 11.12 -4.43 44.48
C PHE A 44 10.55 -3.24 43.70
N LEU A 45 9.74 -3.48 42.66
CA LEU A 45 9.12 -2.42 41.89
C LEU A 45 7.90 -1.87 42.62
N THR A 46 7.79 -0.55 42.64
CA THR A 46 6.58 0.12 43.10
C THR A 46 5.42 -0.08 42.12
N THR A 47 4.19 0.10 42.59
CA THR A 47 2.96 0.04 41.77
C THR A 47 2.99 0.99 40.57
N ASP A 48 3.63 2.16 40.72
CA ASP A 48 3.94 3.04 39.60
C ASP A 48 5.31 2.70 38.99
N ILE A 49 5.28 2.21 37.75
CA ILE A 49 6.46 1.73 37.02
C ILE A 49 7.36 2.90 36.61
N CYS A 50 6.80 4.07 36.28
CA CYS A 50 7.57 5.25 35.87
C CYS A 50 7.90 6.19 37.02
N SER A 51 7.90 5.69 38.26
CA SER A 51 8.37 6.43 39.42
C SER A 51 9.86 6.75 39.32
N ALA A 52 10.28 7.92 39.85
CA ALA A 52 11.69 8.33 39.91
C ALA A 52 12.59 7.22 40.49
N LYS A 53 12.15 6.58 41.59
CA LYS A 53 12.88 5.48 42.24
C LYS A 53 13.14 4.29 41.31
N ASN A 54 12.19 3.95 40.44
CA ASN A 54 12.33 2.83 39.51
C ASN A 54 13.18 3.22 38.30
N CYS A 55 13.02 4.43 37.80
CA CYS A 55 13.81 4.97 36.68
C CYS A 55 15.30 5.14 37.04
N ASP A 56 15.60 5.55 38.28
CA ASP A 56 16.96 5.69 38.79
C ASP A 56 17.62 4.32 38.99
N ARG A 57 16.86 3.34 39.48
CA ARG A 57 17.34 1.99 39.76
C ARG A 57 17.53 1.14 38.50
N PHE A 58 16.70 1.36 37.48
CA PHE A 58 16.72 0.61 36.23
C PHE A 58 16.69 1.56 35.03
N PRO A 59 17.86 1.84 34.40
CA PRO A 59 17.94 2.71 33.22
C PRO A 59 17.05 2.24 32.05
N SER A 60 16.80 0.93 31.94
CA SER A 60 15.90 0.36 30.94
C SER A 60 14.43 0.77 31.12
N ILE A 61 13.98 0.96 32.36
CA ILE A 61 12.64 1.50 32.67
C ILE A 61 12.59 2.97 32.26
N SER A 62 13.61 3.75 32.63
CA SER A 62 13.71 5.17 32.30
C SER A 62 13.60 5.40 30.78
N ALA A 63 14.36 4.66 29.98
CA ALA A 63 14.29 4.73 28.52
C ALA A 63 12.90 4.37 27.97
N THR A 64 12.21 3.40 28.57
CA THR A 64 10.87 2.98 28.15
C THR A 64 9.82 4.04 28.49
N CYS A 65 9.90 4.63 29.70
CA CYS A 65 9.03 5.72 30.14
C CYS A 65 9.22 6.99 29.29
N GLN A 66 10.46 7.36 28.97
CA GLN A 66 10.75 8.49 28.08
C GLN A 66 10.19 8.25 26.68
N ASN A 67 10.37 7.06 26.12
CA ASN A 67 9.81 6.69 24.83
C ASN A 67 8.27 6.76 24.82
N HIS A 68 7.62 6.34 25.90
CA HIS A 68 6.17 6.49 26.07
C HIS A 68 5.77 7.97 26.03
N VAL A 69 6.42 8.84 26.81
CA VAL A 69 6.13 10.28 26.83
C VAL A 69 6.29 10.92 25.45
N VAL A 70 7.36 10.58 24.72
CA VAL A 70 7.60 11.10 23.37
C VAL A 70 6.53 10.64 22.39
N LYS A 71 6.15 9.36 22.41
CA LYS A 71 5.11 8.81 21.52
C LYS A 71 3.73 9.40 21.83
N SER A 72 3.34 9.44 23.09
CA SER A 72 2.07 10.03 23.51
C SER A 72 1.99 11.52 23.17
N SER A 73 3.09 12.27 23.32
CA SER A 73 3.16 13.68 22.92
C SER A 73 2.96 13.89 21.42
N LYS A 74 3.51 13.01 20.58
CA LYS A 74 3.30 13.07 19.12
C LYS A 74 1.83 12.84 18.75
N ILE A 75 1.19 11.86 19.40
CA ILE A 75 -0.24 11.54 19.18
C ILE A 75 -1.12 12.73 19.59
N ILE A 76 -0.90 13.29 20.78
CA ILE A 76 -1.65 14.46 21.27
C ILE A 76 -1.55 15.64 20.28
N ARG A 77 -0.33 15.92 19.78
CA ARG A 77 -0.11 16.97 18.77
C ARG A 77 -0.79 16.69 17.44
N SER A 78 -0.78 15.43 16.98
CA SER A 78 -1.46 15.06 15.72
C SER A 78 -2.97 15.24 15.76
N LEU A 79 -3.58 15.22 16.95
CA LEU A 79 -5.01 15.47 17.16
C LEU A 79 -5.34 16.94 17.41
N GLY A 80 -4.36 17.83 17.18
CA GLY A 80 -4.55 19.29 17.28
C GLY A 80 -4.64 19.80 18.72
N LEU A 81 -4.05 19.08 19.69
CA LEU A 81 -3.88 19.52 21.07
C LEU A 81 -2.41 19.77 21.39
N THR A 82 -2.14 20.78 22.21
CA THR A 82 -0.82 20.91 22.85
C THR A 82 -0.77 20.05 24.12
N VAL A 83 0.44 19.68 24.56
CA VAL A 83 0.63 18.93 25.80
C VAL A 83 0.13 19.74 27.02
N ALA A 84 0.28 21.07 26.99
CA ALA A 84 -0.24 21.95 28.02
C ALA A 84 -1.77 21.89 28.08
N GLN A 85 -2.45 22.06 26.95
CA GLN A 85 -3.91 21.94 26.87
C GLN A 85 -4.41 20.58 27.33
N PHE A 86 -3.75 19.49 26.93
CA PHE A 86 -4.10 18.15 27.38
C PHE A 86 -4.01 18.01 28.91
N ASN A 87 -2.95 18.52 29.52
CA ASN A 87 -2.76 18.49 30.97
C ASN A 87 -3.74 19.42 31.70
N ASP A 88 -4.05 20.59 31.15
CA ASP A 88 -5.03 21.52 31.70
C ASP A 88 -6.43 20.90 31.73
N VAL A 89 -6.82 20.24 30.64
CA VAL A 89 -8.08 19.53 30.53
C VAL A 89 -8.12 18.38 31.52
N SER A 90 -7.07 17.57 31.61
CA SER A 90 -6.95 16.50 32.62
C SER A 90 -7.18 17.00 34.05
N ARG A 91 -6.59 18.14 34.42
CA ARG A 91 -6.80 18.78 35.74
C ARG A 91 -8.22 19.30 35.95
N LYS A 92 -8.85 19.84 34.91
CA LYS A 92 -10.25 20.33 34.98
C LYS A 92 -11.21 19.17 35.19
N ILE A 93 -11.04 18.09 34.44
CA ILE A 93 -11.90 16.90 34.49
C ILE A 93 -11.74 16.17 35.82
N ALA A 94 -10.58 16.25 36.47
CA ALA A 94 -10.39 15.65 37.80
C ALA A 94 -11.32 16.25 38.88
N LYS A 95 -11.93 17.42 38.62
CA LYS A 95 -12.84 18.10 39.55
C LYS A 95 -14.33 17.90 39.20
N ASP A 96 -14.62 17.34 38.04
CA ASP A 96 -15.99 17.20 37.51
C ASP A 96 -16.21 15.76 37.04
N ASP A 97 -16.89 14.98 37.88
CA ASP A 97 -17.13 13.55 37.65
C ASP A 97 -18.10 13.30 36.49
N GLU A 98 -19.03 14.22 36.22
CA GLU A 98 -19.99 14.08 35.12
C GLU A 98 -19.30 14.30 33.78
N LEU A 99 -18.52 15.37 33.67
CA LEU A 99 -17.71 15.63 32.47
C LEU A 99 -16.70 14.50 32.24
N LYS A 100 -16.12 13.97 33.31
CA LYS A 100 -15.22 12.82 33.25
C LYS A 100 -15.90 11.59 32.69
N ALA A 101 -17.11 11.27 33.13
CA ALA A 101 -17.88 10.14 32.61
C ALA A 101 -18.13 10.30 31.10
N ARG A 102 -18.63 11.45 30.65
CA ARG A 102 -18.86 11.73 29.22
C ARG A 102 -17.60 11.60 28.37
N ILE A 103 -16.47 12.12 28.86
CA ILE A 103 -15.18 12.03 28.17
C ILE A 103 -14.72 10.58 28.05
N MET A 104 -14.88 9.79 29.10
CA MET A 104 -14.50 8.38 29.12
C MET A 104 -15.40 7.54 28.21
N GLU A 105 -16.70 7.84 28.15
CA GLU A 105 -17.64 7.22 27.21
C GLU A 105 -17.26 7.53 25.76
N GLN A 106 -16.98 8.79 25.45
CA GLN A 106 -16.55 9.19 24.11
C GLN A 106 -15.20 8.53 23.73
N ALA A 107 -14.25 8.45 24.66
CA ALA A 107 -12.99 7.75 24.45
C ALA A 107 -13.20 6.24 24.24
N TYR A 108 -14.15 5.63 24.95
CA TYR A 108 -14.55 4.25 24.75
C TYR A 108 -15.15 4.04 23.36
N LEU A 109 -16.06 4.92 22.92
CA LEU A 109 -16.62 4.89 21.57
C LEU A 109 -15.55 4.98 20.49
N TYR A 110 -14.56 5.88 20.65
CA TYR A 110 -13.44 5.95 19.73
C TYR A 110 -12.63 4.66 19.69
N ARG A 111 -12.33 4.07 20.85
CA ARG A 111 -11.62 2.81 20.94
C ARG A 111 -12.39 1.63 20.34
N VAL A 112 -13.71 1.59 20.54
CA VAL A 112 -14.58 0.58 19.93
C VAL A 112 -14.61 0.80 18.42
N SER A 113 -14.82 2.02 17.94
CA SER A 113 -14.82 2.33 16.50
C SER A 113 -13.49 1.98 15.83
N SER A 114 -12.35 2.23 16.47
CA SER A 114 -11.04 1.87 15.93
C SER A 114 -10.82 0.35 15.86
N LYS A 115 -11.42 -0.40 16.79
CA LYS A 115 -11.40 -1.88 16.78
C LYS A 115 -12.44 -2.49 15.84
N LEU A 116 -13.52 -1.77 15.59
CA LEU A 116 -14.58 -2.11 14.64
C LEU A 116 -14.24 -1.70 13.21
N SER A 117 -13.08 -1.08 12.96
CA SER A 117 -12.49 -1.03 11.62
C SER A 117 -12.52 -2.45 11.07
N LEU A 118 -13.43 -2.67 10.12
CA LEU A 118 -13.78 -3.96 9.48
C LEU A 118 -12.60 -4.46 8.65
N ASP A 119 -11.46 -4.73 9.28
CA ASP A 119 -10.21 -5.16 8.63
C ASP A 119 -10.28 -6.59 8.06
N LYS A 120 -11.45 -7.20 8.15
CA LYS A 120 -12.00 -8.17 7.20
C LYS A 120 -13.50 -8.15 7.40
N VAL A 121 -14.26 -7.64 6.43
CA VAL A 121 -15.59 -8.20 6.18
C VAL A 121 -15.35 -9.72 6.08
N PRO A 122 -15.95 -10.56 6.92
CA PRO A 122 -15.85 -12.00 6.70
C PRO A 122 -16.35 -12.24 5.28
N LEU A 123 -15.44 -12.64 4.39
CA LEU A 123 -15.80 -13.12 3.07
C LEU A 123 -16.79 -14.25 3.36
N ILE A 124 -18.04 -14.08 2.96
CA ILE A 124 -18.99 -15.18 2.92
C ILE A 124 -18.30 -16.26 2.08
N GLU A 125 -17.87 -17.35 2.71
CA GLU A 125 -17.16 -18.47 2.08
C GLU A 125 -18.15 -19.28 1.24
N ASP A 126 -18.77 -18.63 0.26
CA ASP A 126 -19.61 -19.30 -0.71
C ASP A 126 -18.68 -20.02 -1.71
N PRO A 127 -18.77 -21.34 -1.88
CA PRO A 127 -17.96 -22.08 -2.85
C PRO A 127 -18.11 -21.56 -4.30
N THR A 128 -19.20 -20.85 -4.62
CA THR A 128 -19.37 -20.18 -5.91
C THR A 128 -18.47 -18.95 -6.05
N SER A 129 -18.29 -18.16 -4.98
CA SER A 129 -17.45 -16.96 -4.98
C SER A 129 -15.98 -17.28 -5.25
N LEU A 130 -15.45 -18.37 -4.69
CA LEU A 130 -14.08 -18.83 -4.94
C LEU A 130 -13.86 -19.22 -6.41
N LYS A 131 -14.86 -19.89 -7.03
CA LYS A 131 -14.83 -20.22 -8.45
C LYS A 131 -14.82 -18.94 -9.30
N LEU A 132 -15.69 -17.97 -9.01
CA LEU A 132 -15.75 -16.69 -9.72
C LEU A 132 -14.44 -15.91 -9.60
N LEU A 133 -13.85 -15.84 -8.40
CA LEU A 133 -12.55 -15.19 -8.17
C LEU A 133 -11.43 -15.89 -8.94
N SER A 134 -11.43 -17.22 -8.98
CA SER A 134 -10.43 -17.98 -9.76
C SER A 134 -10.55 -17.72 -11.26
N LEU A 135 -11.79 -17.61 -11.78
CA LEU A 135 -12.07 -17.28 -13.17
C LEU A 135 -11.67 -15.84 -13.50
N ALA A 136 -11.98 -14.89 -12.61
CA ALA A 136 -11.58 -13.50 -12.75
C ALA A 136 -10.05 -13.36 -12.80
N ARG A 137 -9.32 -14.04 -11.89
CA ARG A 137 -7.84 -14.09 -11.92
C ARG A 137 -7.30 -14.69 -13.22
N LYS A 138 -7.92 -15.77 -13.70
CA LYS A 138 -7.53 -16.41 -14.97
C LYS A 138 -7.77 -15.49 -16.16
N ARG A 139 -8.92 -14.82 -16.23
CA ARG A 139 -9.26 -13.86 -17.29
C ARG A 139 -8.30 -12.68 -17.29
N ARG A 140 -8.00 -12.13 -16.10
CA ARG A 140 -7.02 -11.05 -15.94
C ARG A 140 -5.64 -11.44 -16.46
N LEU A 141 -5.17 -12.65 -16.15
CA LEU A 141 -3.89 -13.15 -16.66
C LEU A 141 -3.90 -13.33 -18.19
N GLN A 142 -5.02 -13.75 -18.77
CA GLN A 142 -5.17 -13.87 -20.21
C GLN A 142 -5.15 -12.50 -20.89
N ASN A 143 -5.90 -11.53 -20.37
CA ASN A 143 -5.91 -10.16 -20.89
C ASN A 143 -4.51 -9.55 -20.84
N PHE A 144 -3.78 -9.76 -19.75
CA PHE A 144 -2.39 -9.30 -19.64
C PHE A 144 -1.47 -9.97 -20.66
N ALA A 145 -1.58 -11.28 -20.86
CA ALA A 145 -0.78 -11.98 -21.87
C ALA A 145 -1.09 -11.50 -23.30
N HIS A 146 -2.36 -11.23 -23.61
CA HIS A 146 -2.77 -10.63 -24.89
C HIS A 146 -2.21 -9.22 -25.07
N THR A 147 -2.29 -8.40 -24.02
CA THR A 147 -1.76 -7.03 -24.03
C THR A 147 -0.25 -7.04 -24.29
N LEU A 148 0.49 -7.96 -23.64
CA LEU A 148 1.92 -8.12 -23.87
C LEU A 148 2.26 -8.55 -25.29
N ASP A 149 1.53 -9.52 -25.83
CA ASP A 149 1.71 -10.01 -27.20
C ASP A 149 1.51 -8.88 -28.22
N GLU A 150 0.42 -8.12 -28.09
CA GLU A 150 0.09 -7.01 -28.99
C GLU A 150 1.08 -5.83 -28.87
N ILE A 151 1.63 -5.57 -27.67
CA ILE A 151 2.68 -4.56 -27.48
C ILE A 151 4.01 -4.99 -28.11
N GLU A 152 4.37 -6.28 -28.03
CA GLU A 152 5.57 -6.79 -28.70
C GLU A 152 5.40 -6.77 -30.24
N ASP A 153 4.21 -7.13 -30.75
CA ASP A 153 3.89 -6.99 -32.18
C ASP A 153 3.99 -5.53 -32.65
N LEU A 154 3.49 -4.58 -31.84
CA LEU A 154 3.62 -3.15 -32.12
C LEU A 154 5.10 -2.74 -32.17
N ARG A 155 5.91 -3.22 -31.23
CA ARG A 155 7.36 -2.95 -31.18
C ARG A 155 8.07 -3.48 -32.42
N ASP A 156 7.75 -4.70 -32.85
CA ASP A 156 8.34 -5.32 -34.04
C ASP A 156 7.93 -4.61 -35.33
N SER A 157 6.65 -4.21 -35.44
CA SER A 157 6.11 -3.45 -36.56
C SER A 157 6.79 -2.07 -36.68
N GLN A 158 6.86 -1.31 -35.58
CA GLN A 158 7.51 -0.01 -35.57
C GLN A 158 9.01 -0.12 -35.83
N THR A 159 9.69 -1.12 -35.26
CA THR A 159 11.11 -1.37 -35.52
C THR A 159 11.37 -1.69 -36.98
N THR A 160 10.49 -2.47 -37.62
CA THR A 160 10.60 -2.82 -39.04
C THR A 160 10.33 -1.62 -39.94
N ALA A 161 9.31 -0.82 -39.64
CA ALA A 161 9.01 0.42 -40.35
C ALA A 161 10.17 1.42 -40.24
N LEU A 162 10.76 1.54 -39.04
CA LEU A 162 11.90 2.39 -38.78
C LEU A 162 13.13 1.95 -39.59
N LYS A 163 13.45 0.64 -39.60
CA LYS A 163 14.54 0.07 -40.42
C LYS A 163 14.37 0.38 -41.91
N ARG A 164 13.15 0.23 -42.43
CA ARG A 164 12.82 0.58 -43.83
C ARG A 164 13.02 2.09 -44.08
N SER A 165 12.55 2.93 -43.17
CA SER A 165 12.64 4.39 -43.31
C SER A 165 14.07 4.95 -43.23
N LEU A 166 14.94 4.28 -42.47
CA LEU A 166 16.36 4.63 -42.32
C LEU A 166 17.26 3.90 -43.32
N ASN A 167 16.69 2.98 -44.10
CA ASN A 167 17.41 2.10 -45.04
C ASN A 167 18.55 1.29 -44.38
N VAL A 168 18.32 0.78 -43.16
CA VAL A 168 19.31 0.02 -42.38
C VAL A 168 18.85 -1.42 -42.18
N ARG A 169 19.77 -2.39 -42.34
CA ARG A 169 19.48 -3.83 -42.19
C ARG A 169 19.17 -4.22 -40.74
N SER A 170 19.86 -3.62 -39.77
CA SER A 170 19.67 -3.87 -38.34
C SER A 170 20.03 -2.65 -37.51
N LEU A 171 19.34 -2.49 -36.39
CA LEU A 171 19.73 -1.53 -35.35
C LEU A 171 20.75 -2.21 -34.42
N PRO A 172 21.74 -1.49 -33.89
CA PRO A 172 22.72 -2.07 -32.97
C PRO A 172 22.03 -2.58 -31.69
N ASN A 173 22.19 -3.87 -31.39
CA ASN A 173 21.55 -4.54 -30.24
C ASN A 173 21.94 -3.95 -28.87
N ASN A 174 23.09 -3.27 -28.82
CA ASN A 174 23.64 -2.69 -27.60
C ASN A 174 23.12 -1.27 -27.32
N LEU A 175 22.43 -0.67 -28.30
CA LEU A 175 21.90 0.69 -28.19
C LEU A 175 20.44 0.66 -27.75
N ARG A 176 20.15 1.23 -26.59
CA ARG A 176 18.77 1.45 -26.14
C ARG A 176 18.18 2.65 -26.87
N VAL A 177 17.63 2.43 -28.05
CA VAL A 177 17.18 3.47 -29.01
C VAL A 177 16.30 4.56 -28.38
N CYS A 178 15.52 4.24 -27.35
CA CYS A 178 14.67 5.21 -26.63
C CYS A 178 15.24 5.65 -25.26
N ASP A 179 16.56 5.58 -25.06
CA ASP A 179 17.21 6.12 -23.84
C ASP A 179 17.22 7.66 -23.90
N PRO A 180 16.69 8.37 -22.89
CA PRO A 180 16.59 9.83 -22.87
C PRO A 180 17.92 10.56 -23.13
N ASN A 181 19.05 9.94 -22.79
CA ASN A 181 20.36 10.57 -22.94
C ASN A 181 20.89 10.51 -24.38
N ILE A 182 20.46 9.52 -25.17
CA ILE A 182 20.90 9.37 -26.56
C ILE A 182 19.87 9.90 -27.55
N LEU A 183 18.59 9.93 -27.16
CA LEU A 183 17.46 10.29 -28.00
C LEU A 183 17.65 11.65 -28.73
N PRO A 184 18.18 12.72 -28.09
CA PRO A 184 18.40 14.01 -28.75
C PRO A 184 19.40 13.95 -29.92
N PHE A 185 20.31 12.98 -29.90
CA PHE A 185 21.33 12.78 -30.93
C PHE A 185 20.88 11.84 -32.05
N LEU A 186 19.73 11.19 -31.90
CA LEU A 186 19.14 10.32 -32.91
C LEU A 186 18.30 11.12 -33.91
N SER A 187 18.05 10.54 -35.07
CA SER A 187 17.24 11.20 -36.11
C SER A 187 15.84 11.56 -35.56
N PRO A 188 15.23 12.67 -36.02
CA PRO A 188 13.91 13.11 -35.54
C PRO A 188 12.81 12.07 -35.74
N LYS A 189 12.94 11.20 -36.76
CA LYS A 189 12.03 10.07 -36.97
C LYS A 189 12.11 9.03 -35.84
N ILE A 190 13.30 8.76 -35.31
CA ILE A 190 13.47 7.86 -34.17
C ILE A 190 12.85 8.48 -32.91
N GLN A 191 13.08 9.78 -32.71
CA GLN A 191 12.51 10.54 -31.58
C GLN A 191 10.98 10.43 -31.58
N GLN A 192 10.34 10.72 -32.71
CA GLN A 192 8.89 10.61 -32.87
C GLN A 192 8.33 9.22 -32.57
N VAL A 193 9.02 8.15 -33.01
CA VAL A 193 8.58 6.78 -32.72
C VAL A 193 8.70 6.46 -31.23
N CYS A 194 9.79 6.88 -30.59
CA CYS A 194 9.98 6.70 -29.15
C CYS A 194 8.98 7.50 -28.31
N ASP A 195 8.57 8.69 -28.76
CA ASP A 195 7.58 9.53 -28.08
C ASP A 195 6.15 8.99 -28.27
N ALA A 196 5.84 8.43 -29.43
CA ALA A 196 4.52 7.90 -29.76
C ALA A 196 4.26 6.51 -29.15
N PHE A 197 5.29 5.68 -28.98
CA PHE A 197 5.12 4.29 -28.53
C PHE A 197 4.43 4.14 -27.17
N PRO A 198 4.77 4.91 -26.11
CA PRO A 198 4.08 4.81 -24.82
C PRO A 198 2.58 5.08 -24.91
N LEU A 199 2.16 6.05 -25.73
CA LEU A 199 0.75 6.40 -25.92
C LEU A 199 -0.02 5.26 -26.59
N LEU A 200 0.57 4.70 -27.66
CA LEU A 200 -0.02 3.56 -28.37
C LEU A 200 -0.08 2.30 -27.50
N ALA A 201 0.93 2.08 -26.67
CA ALA A 201 0.94 0.98 -25.72
C ALA A 201 -0.17 1.13 -24.65
N GLU A 202 -0.41 2.35 -24.17
CA GLU A 202 -1.50 2.64 -23.23
C GLU A 202 -2.88 2.37 -23.85
N ASP A 203 -3.09 2.72 -25.11
CA ASP A 203 -4.34 2.40 -25.82
C ASP A 203 -4.58 0.87 -25.92
N ILE A 204 -3.52 0.09 -26.17
CA ILE A 204 -3.59 -1.38 -26.16
C ILE A 204 -3.93 -1.90 -24.76
N VAL A 205 -3.30 -1.36 -23.70
CA VAL A 205 -3.60 -1.74 -22.31
C VAL A 205 -5.07 -1.48 -21.98
N ARG A 206 -5.60 -0.32 -22.38
CA ARG A 206 -6.99 0.08 -22.17
C ARG A 206 -7.97 -0.81 -22.92
N LYS A 207 -7.64 -1.23 -24.15
CA LYS A 207 -8.45 -2.12 -24.99
C LYS A 207 -8.76 -3.46 -24.30
N TYR A 208 -7.84 -3.97 -23.48
CA TYR A 208 -8.04 -5.22 -22.73
C TYR A 208 -8.62 -5.02 -21.32
N GLY A 209 -9.04 -3.80 -20.99
CA GLY A 209 -9.66 -3.47 -19.70
C GLY A 209 -8.68 -3.50 -18.53
N LEU A 210 -7.40 -3.30 -18.79
CA LEU A 210 -6.38 -3.10 -17.76
C LEU A 210 -6.10 -1.60 -17.60
N ASN A 211 -5.72 -1.19 -16.39
CA ASN A 211 -5.19 0.16 -16.16
C ASN A 211 -3.66 0.17 -16.32
N SER A 212 -3.06 1.31 -16.67
CA SER A 212 -1.61 1.48 -16.85
C SER A 212 -0.82 1.09 -15.61
N GLU A 213 -1.28 1.48 -14.42
CA GLU A 213 -0.68 1.06 -13.13
C GLU A 213 -0.78 -0.44 -12.88
N GLU A 214 -1.93 -1.03 -13.23
CA GLU A 214 -2.20 -2.45 -13.04
C GLU A 214 -1.32 -3.31 -13.94
N PHE A 215 -1.17 -2.89 -15.20
CA PHE A 215 -0.29 -3.52 -16.18
C PHE A 215 1.18 -3.44 -15.72
N ASN A 216 1.64 -2.27 -15.30
CA ASN A 216 3.01 -2.07 -14.80
C ASN A 216 3.31 -2.93 -13.57
N LYS A 217 2.36 -3.02 -12.63
CA LYS A 217 2.48 -3.92 -11.47
C LYS A 217 2.58 -5.38 -11.89
N MET A 218 1.71 -5.84 -12.78
CA MET A 218 1.76 -7.22 -13.29
C MET A 218 3.05 -7.52 -14.06
N LEU A 219 3.59 -6.53 -14.76
CA LEU A 219 4.86 -6.62 -15.47
C LEU A 219 6.04 -6.75 -14.49
N GLU A 220 6.03 -5.99 -13.40
CA GLU A 220 7.01 -6.11 -12.32
C GLU A 220 6.90 -7.47 -11.59
N GLU A 221 5.69 -7.91 -11.27
CA GLU A 221 5.44 -9.23 -10.67
C GLU A 221 5.93 -10.36 -11.58
N THR A 222 5.74 -10.23 -12.89
CA THR A 222 6.21 -11.21 -13.88
C THR A 222 7.74 -11.25 -13.96
N ARG A 223 8.42 -10.12 -13.74
CA ARG A 223 9.89 -10.07 -13.66
C ARG A 223 10.42 -10.73 -12.39
N LYS A 224 9.74 -10.54 -11.26
CA LYS A 224 10.15 -11.09 -9.95
C LYS A 224 9.79 -12.56 -9.77
N ASN A 225 8.68 -13.03 -10.37
CA ASN A 225 8.15 -14.37 -10.15
C ASN A 225 8.32 -15.29 -11.38
N PRO A 226 9.24 -16.29 -11.34
CA PRO A 226 9.50 -17.18 -12.47
C PRO A 226 8.31 -18.07 -12.83
N VAL A 227 7.45 -18.43 -11.86
CA VAL A 227 6.26 -19.25 -12.10
C VAL A 227 5.21 -18.45 -12.87
N LEU A 228 5.02 -17.18 -12.50
CA LEU A 228 4.11 -16.28 -13.21
C LEU A 228 4.60 -16.04 -14.64
N ARG A 229 5.91 -15.79 -14.82
CA ARG A 229 6.55 -15.66 -16.14
C ARG A 229 6.30 -16.87 -17.03
N TRP A 230 6.50 -18.08 -16.49
CA TRP A 230 6.22 -19.30 -17.24
C TRP A 230 4.75 -19.41 -17.67
N ARG A 231 3.81 -19.05 -16.79
CA ARG A 231 2.37 -19.07 -17.09
C ARG A 231 2.01 -18.06 -18.19
N VAL A 232 2.50 -16.82 -18.10
CA VAL A 232 2.27 -15.77 -19.10
C VAL A 232 2.82 -16.22 -20.46
N ASN A 233 4.06 -16.70 -20.50
CA ASN A 233 4.69 -17.22 -21.73
C ASN A 233 3.89 -18.38 -22.34
N ARG A 234 3.29 -19.24 -21.51
CA ARG A 234 2.44 -20.33 -22.00
C ARG A 234 1.16 -19.80 -22.65
N TYR A 235 0.58 -18.71 -22.14
CA TYR A 235 -0.56 -18.05 -22.78
C TYR A 235 -0.16 -17.38 -24.09
N MET A 236 0.94 -16.62 -24.12
CA MET A 236 1.45 -16.01 -25.36
C MET A 236 1.72 -17.06 -26.45
N LYS A 237 2.38 -18.19 -26.10
CA LYS A 237 2.58 -19.31 -27.04
C LYS A 237 1.27 -19.88 -27.59
N LYS A 238 0.23 -19.98 -26.76
CA LYS A 238 -1.09 -20.45 -27.19
C LYS A 238 -1.78 -19.46 -28.13
N ILE A 239 -1.59 -18.16 -27.91
CA ILE A 239 -2.13 -17.10 -28.76
C ILE A 239 -1.47 -17.18 -30.15
N GLY A 240 -0.14 -17.22 -30.20
CA GLY A 240 0.61 -17.38 -31.45
C GLY A 240 0.30 -18.66 -32.22
N GLN A 241 0.00 -19.78 -31.54
CA GLN A 241 -0.45 -21.02 -32.19
C GLN A 241 -1.86 -20.94 -32.78
N LYS A 242 -2.78 -20.20 -32.14
CA LYS A 242 -4.13 -20.00 -32.65
C LYS A 242 -4.14 -19.10 -33.89
N GLY A 243 -3.35 -18.01 -33.90
CA GLY A 243 -3.21 -17.14 -35.08
C GLY A 243 -2.59 -17.83 -36.29
N LYS A 244 -1.65 -18.77 -36.08
CA LYS A 244 -1.08 -19.57 -37.18
C LYS A 244 -2.07 -20.56 -37.78
N ARG A 245 -2.96 -21.15 -36.97
CA ARG A 245 -3.99 -22.10 -37.46
C ARG A 245 -5.12 -21.41 -38.22
N SER A 246 -5.51 -20.19 -37.85
CA SER A 246 -6.53 -19.44 -38.59
C SER A 246 -6.05 -18.97 -39.97
N ASN A 247 -4.76 -18.64 -40.12
CA ASN A 247 -4.20 -18.23 -41.42
C ASN A 247 -3.90 -19.40 -42.36
N SER A 248 -3.74 -20.64 -41.86
CA SER A 248 -3.56 -21.83 -42.70
C SER A 248 -4.88 -22.41 -43.26
N SER A 249 -6.04 -21.87 -42.86
CA SER A 249 -7.36 -22.37 -43.26
C SER A 249 -8.09 -21.48 -44.27
N GLY A 250 -7.48 -20.38 -44.71
CA GLY A 250 -8.04 -19.43 -45.70
C GLY A 250 -7.41 -19.50 -47.09
N GLY A 251 -6.63 -20.55 -47.39
CA GLY A 251 -5.90 -20.71 -48.65
C GLY A 251 -6.40 -21.86 -49.51
N HIS A 252 -7.71 -21.92 -49.79
CA HIS A 252 -8.28 -22.64 -50.93
C HIS A 252 -9.64 -22.02 -51.27
N GLN A 253 -9.89 -21.84 -52.58
CA GLN A 253 -10.88 -20.96 -53.25
C GLN A 253 -10.28 -19.57 -53.51
N LEU A 254 -9.91 -19.17 -54.73
CA LEU A 254 -10.11 -19.68 -56.10
C LEU A 254 -8.80 -19.55 -56.89
#